data_AF-A0A3D3SZ08-F1
#
_entry.id   AF-A0A3D3SZ08-F1
#
_cell.length_a   1.000
_cell.length_b   1.000
_cell.length_c   1.000
_cell.angle_alpha   90.00
_cell.angle_beta   90.00
_cell.angle_gamma   90.00
#
_symmetry.space_group_name_H-M   'P 1'
#
loop_
_entity.id
_entity.type
_entity.pdbx_description
1 polymer ?
#
loop_
_entity_poly.entity_id
_entity_poly.type
_entity_poly.pdbx_seq_one_letter_code
_entity_poly.pdbx_strand_id
1 'polypeptide(L)'
;MNTPAKPVPNLDYTRLVTCIMYEGGAVPVLEMLQKRGISEAYFYSVRGAPIGRSSEVSGLPEIPKTEILHAVVSADQADYIYEMIYDMAELGQPNRGVVYVNRLARSTPFDLPDEATLAAT
;
A
#
# COMPACT_ATOMS: atom_id res chain seq x y z
N MET A 1 -27.42 12.65 27.65
CA MET A 1 -27.18 11.20 27.63
C MET A 1 -25.95 10.99 26.76
N ASN A 2 -24.77 10.68 27.32
CA ASN A 2 -23.57 10.45 26.52
C ASN A 2 -23.67 9.06 25.89
N THR A 3 -23.94 8.99 24.59
CA THR A 3 -23.82 7.75 23.82
C THR A 3 -22.38 7.25 23.97
N PRO A 4 -22.13 6.03 24.46
CA PRO A 4 -20.77 5.52 24.60
C PRO A 4 -20.16 5.45 23.20
N ALA A 5 -19.07 6.19 22.98
CA ALA A 5 -18.28 6.09 21.75
C ALA A 5 -17.95 4.61 21.52
N LYS A 6 -18.37 4.07 20.37
CA LYS A 6 -18.13 2.68 19.99
C LYS A 6 -16.63 2.39 20.17
N PRO A 7 -16.24 1.37 20.96
CA PRO A 7 -14.83 1.08 21.19
C PRO A 7 -14.20 0.73 19.84
N VAL A 8 -13.23 1.53 19.42
CA VAL A 8 -12.52 1.31 18.16
C VAL A 8 -11.73 0.00 18.29
N PRO A 9 -12.08 -1.05 17.52
CA PRO A 9 -11.39 -2.32 17.63
C PRO A 9 -9.94 -2.15 17.16
N ASN A 10 -9.00 -2.65 17.95
CA ASN A 10 -7.60 -2.74 17.55
C ASN A 10 -7.38 -4.06 16.82
N LEU A 11 -6.96 -3.98 15.57
CA LEU A 11 -6.57 -5.13 14.75
C LEU A 11 -5.05 -5.35 14.89
N ASP A 12 -4.66 -6.12 15.92
CA ASP A 12 -3.25 -6.47 16.18
C ASP A 12 -2.67 -7.47 15.16
N TYR A 13 -3.51 -7.99 14.26
CA TYR A 13 -3.20 -9.02 13.27
C TYR A 13 -3.18 -8.48 11.82
N THR A 14 -2.59 -7.29 11.65
CA THR A 14 -2.49 -6.64 10.34
C THR A 14 -1.03 -6.43 9.93
N ARG A 15 -0.79 -6.55 8.62
CA ARG A 15 0.51 -6.34 7.97
C ARG A 15 0.37 -5.25 6.93
N LEU A 16 1.37 -4.39 6.83
CA LEU A 16 1.50 -3.40 5.78
C LEU A 16 2.47 -3.94 4.74
N VAL A 17 1.96 -4.23 3.55
CA VAL A 17 2.78 -4.56 2.39
C VAL A 17 3.10 -3.26 1.67
N THR A 18 4.39 -2.94 1.56
CA THR A 18 4.86 -1.77 0.82
C THR A 18 5.62 -2.25 -0.41
N CYS A 19 5.19 -1.77 -1.58
CA CYS A 19 5.81 -2.06 -2.85
C CYS A 19 6.28 -0.75 -3.49
N ILE A 20 7.57 -0.66 -3.76
CA ILE A 20 8.21 0.45 -4.45
C ILE A 20 8.46 -0.01 -5.88
N MET A 21 7.83 0.62 -6.86
CA MET A 21 7.96 0.29 -8.28
C MET A 21 8.66 1.43 -9.02
N TYR A 22 9.73 1.11 -9.73
CA TYR A 22 10.44 2.05 -10.59
C TYR A 22 9.79 2.06 -11.97
N GLU A 23 9.61 3.25 -12.56
CA GLU A 23 8.92 3.47 -13.86
C GLU A 23 7.39 3.33 -13.83
N GLY A 24 6.82 3.07 -12.65
CA GLY A 24 5.38 2.99 -12.42
C GLY A 24 4.84 1.57 -12.50
N GLY A 25 3.52 1.45 -12.69
CA GLY A 25 2.82 0.16 -12.67
C GLY A 25 1.98 -0.06 -11.40
N ALA A 26 1.80 0.97 -10.57
CA ALA A 26 0.97 0.84 -9.37
C ALA A 26 -0.53 0.67 -9.67
N VAL A 27 -1.02 1.28 -10.76
CA VAL A 27 -2.44 1.21 -11.16
C VAL A 27 -2.92 -0.22 -11.42
N PRO A 28 -2.28 -1.01 -12.30
CA PRO A 28 -2.72 -2.39 -12.54
C PRO A 28 -2.59 -3.28 -11.29
N VAL A 29 -1.60 -3.03 -10.43
CA VAL A 29 -1.47 -3.73 -9.14
C VAL A 29 -2.65 -3.37 -8.20
N LEU A 30 -3.02 -2.09 -8.13
CA LEU A 30 -4.14 -1.62 -7.32
C LEU A 30 -5.49 -2.19 -7.80
N GLU A 31 -5.76 -2.18 -9.11
CA GLU A 31 -6.98 -2.74 -9.68
C GLU A 31 -7.11 -4.23 -9.38
N MET A 32 -5.99 -4.96 -9.41
CA MET A 32 -5.95 -6.37 -9.08
C MET A 32 -6.24 -6.62 -7.60
N LEU A 33 -5.67 -5.80 -6.70
CA LEU A 33 -5.97 -5.86 -5.26
C LEU A 33 -7.47 -5.61 -5.01
N GLN A 34 -8.05 -4.61 -5.67
CA GLN A 34 -9.49 -4.33 -5.56
C GLN A 34 -10.36 -5.50 -6.06
N LYS A 35 -10.00 -6.14 -7.19
CA LYS A 35 -10.73 -7.31 -7.70
C LYS A 35 -10.77 -8.49 -6.73
N ARG A 36 -9.81 -8.55 -5.79
CA ARG A 36 -9.72 -9.59 -4.76
C ARG A 36 -10.38 -9.18 -3.44
N GLY A 37 -10.98 -8.00 -3.39
CA GLY A 37 -11.66 -7.47 -2.20
C GLY A 37 -10.75 -6.71 -1.24
N ILE A 38 -9.49 -6.47 -1.60
CA ILE A 38 -8.57 -5.65 -0.79
C ILE A 38 -8.77 -4.20 -1.21
N SER A 39 -9.49 -3.45 -0.38
CA SER A 39 -9.80 -2.04 -0.63
C SER A 39 -8.94 -1.11 0.21
N GLU A 40 -8.22 -1.65 1.20
CA GLU A 40 -7.30 -0.97 2.11
C GLU A 40 -5.91 -0.80 1.47
N ALA A 41 -5.88 -0.37 0.21
CA ALA A 41 -4.67 -0.13 -0.55
C ALA A 41 -4.67 1.26 -1.18
N TYR A 42 -3.51 1.90 -1.20
CA TYR A 42 -3.30 3.20 -1.82
C TYR A 42 -1.91 3.26 -2.44
N PHE A 43 -1.74 4.14 -3.42
CA PHE A 43 -0.43 4.42 -3.99
C PHE A 43 -0.22 5.92 -4.11
N TYR A 44 1.05 6.33 -4.13
CA TYR A 44 1.43 7.70 -4.42
C TYR A 44 2.69 7.71 -5.29
N SER A 45 2.73 8.66 -6.22
CA SER A 45 3.91 8.86 -7.06
C SER A 45 4.94 9.72 -6.34
N VAL A 46 6.18 9.26 -6.34
CA VAL A 46 7.34 9.99 -5.84
C VAL A 46 8.41 10.08 -6.92
N ARG A 47 9.39 10.94 -6.69
CA ARG A 47 10.64 10.92 -7.48
C ARG A 47 11.77 10.54 -6.55
N GLY A 48 12.50 9.49 -6.93
CA GLY A 48 13.63 8.99 -6.18
C GLY A 48 14.69 8.48 -7.14
N ALA A 49 15.96 8.70 -6.81
CA ALA A 49 17.09 8.11 -7.51
C ALA A 49 17.44 6.79 -6.81
N PRO A 50 17.12 5.62 -7.39
CA PRO A 50 17.51 4.35 -6.78
C PRO A 50 19.03 4.19 -6.81
N ILE A 51 19.58 3.66 -5.72
CA ILE A 51 21.00 3.32 -5.62
C ILE A 51 21.36 2.30 -6.71
N GLY A 52 22.38 2.60 -7.52
CA GLY A 52 22.80 1.74 -8.64
C GLY A 52 22.16 2.07 -10.00
N ARG A 53 21.30 3.10 -10.08
CA ARG A 53 20.74 3.58 -11.35
C ARG A 53 21.18 5.02 -11.63
N SER A 54 22.21 5.19 -12.46
CA SER A 54 22.40 6.44 -13.20
C SER A 54 21.55 6.34 -14.46
N SER A 55 20.28 6.73 -14.39
CA SER A 55 19.50 6.92 -15.63
C SER A 55 20.05 8.18 -16.30
N GLU A 56 21.02 8.00 -17.19
CA GLU A 56 21.53 9.05 -18.05
C GLU A 56 20.71 9.05 -19.33
N VAL A 57 19.63 9.85 -19.35
CA VAL A 57 19.03 10.22 -20.63
C VAL A 57 19.82 11.41 -21.15
N SER A 58 20.59 11.18 -22.22
CA SER A 58 21.38 12.23 -22.89
C SER A 58 22.44 12.91 -21.99
N GLY A 59 23.05 12.18 -21.05
CA GLY A 59 24.14 12.69 -20.21
C GLY A 59 23.71 13.60 -19.04
N LEU A 60 22.41 13.66 -18.74
CA LEU A 60 21.87 14.36 -17.58
C LEU A 60 21.35 13.35 -16.54
N PRO A 61 21.54 13.60 -15.23
CA PRO A 61 20.97 12.76 -14.19
C PRO A 61 19.44 12.86 -14.22
N GLU A 62 18.78 11.81 -14.69
CA GLU A 62 17.33 11.68 -14.63
C GLU A 62 16.92 11.04 -13.31
N ILE A 63 15.94 11.66 -12.63
CA ILE A 63 15.30 11.07 -11.46
C ILE A 63 14.07 10.30 -11.94
N PRO A 64 14.11 8.96 -11.94
CA PRO A 64 13.00 8.18 -12.48
C PRO A 64 11.72 8.39 -11.67
N LYS A 65 10.58 8.33 -12.37
CA LYS A 65 9.27 8.28 -11.71
C LYS A 65 9.21 6.97 -10.91
N THR A 66 8.96 7.08 -9.63
CA THR A 66 8.79 5.94 -8.73
C THR A 66 7.38 5.98 -8.16
N GLU A 67 6.74 4.84 -8.00
CA GLU A 67 5.43 4.75 -7.37
C GLU A 67 5.56 3.87 -6.15
N ILE A 68 5.00 4.31 -5.02
CA ILE A 68 4.96 3.53 -3.79
C ILE A 68 3.50 3.13 -3.56
N LEU A 69 3.26 1.83 -3.53
CA LEU A 69 1.99 1.22 -3.19
C LEU A 69 2.06 0.66 -1.77
N HIS A 70 1.01 0.91 -1.00
CA HIS A 70 0.79 0.38 0.33
C HIS A 70 -0.51 -0.40 0.32
N ALA A 71 -0.48 -1.60 0.89
CA ALA A 71 -1.67 -2.42 1.09
C ALA A 71 -1.68 -2.93 2.52
N VAL A 72 -2.77 -2.68 3.24
CA VAL A 72 -3.01 -3.25 4.56
C VAL A 72 -3.74 -4.57 4.38
N VAL A 73 -3.15 -5.64 4.89
CA VAL A 73 -3.68 -7.00 4.73
C VAL A 73 -3.70 -7.73 6.07
N SER A 74 -4.58 -8.71 6.18
CA SER A 74 -4.57 -9.63 7.32
C SER A 74 -3.28 -10.45 7.31
N ALA A 75 -2.77 -10.75 8.49
CA ALA A 75 -1.50 -11.43 8.60
C ALA A 75 -1.48 -12.83 7.91
N ASP A 76 -2.62 -13.55 7.87
CA ASP A 76 -2.76 -14.82 7.14
C ASP A 76 -2.61 -14.70 5.62
N GLN A 77 -2.98 -13.55 5.06
CA GLN A 77 -2.96 -13.31 3.62
C GLN A 77 -1.69 -12.59 3.15
N ALA A 78 -0.84 -12.14 4.08
CA ALA A 78 0.30 -11.30 3.74
C ALA A 78 1.28 -11.97 2.78
N ASP A 79 1.57 -13.26 2.97
CA ASP A 79 2.51 -13.99 2.12
C ASP A 79 1.96 -14.15 0.70
N TYR A 80 0.66 -14.46 0.59
CA TYR A 80 -0.02 -14.59 -0.71
C TYR A 80 -0.07 -13.28 -1.48
N ILE A 81 -0.37 -12.17 -0.79
CA ILE A 81 -0.40 -10.84 -1.41
C ILE A 81 1.01 -10.36 -1.76
N TYR A 82 2.01 -10.69 -0.94
CA TYR A 82 3.41 -10.42 -1.26
C TYR A 82 3.85 -11.09 -2.56
N GLU A 83 3.63 -12.41 -2.70
CA GLU A 83 4.03 -13.18 -3.90
C GLU A 83 3.33 -12.66 -5.16
N MET A 84 2.05 -12.33 -5.03
CA MET A 84 1.26 -11.78 -6.12
C MET A 84 1.72 -10.40 -6.57
N ILE A 85 2.05 -9.50 -5.63
CA ILE A 85 2.62 -8.20 -5.96
C ILE A 85 4.00 -8.38 -6.60
N TYR A 86 4.80 -9.33 -6.11
CA TYR A 86 6.11 -9.66 -6.64
C TYR A 86 6.06 -10.08 -8.12
N ASP A 87 5.13 -10.98 -8.45
CA ASP A 87 4.92 -11.45 -9.83
C ASP A 87 4.37 -10.34 -10.74
N MET A 88 3.34 -9.62 -10.29
CA MET A 88 2.66 -8.59 -11.09
C MET A 88 3.54 -7.38 -11.37
N ALA A 89 4.35 -6.96 -10.39
CA ALA A 89 5.31 -5.87 -10.56
C ALA A 89 6.63 -6.33 -11.20
N GLU A 90 6.73 -7.61 -11.59
CA GLU A 90 7.92 -8.22 -12.20
C GLU A 90 9.20 -7.94 -11.40
N LEU A 91 9.11 -7.96 -10.06
CA LEU A 91 10.21 -7.60 -9.17
C LEU A 91 11.39 -8.58 -9.20
N GLY A 92 11.22 -9.72 -9.88
CA GLY A 92 12.31 -10.64 -10.22
C GLY A 92 13.28 -10.11 -11.27
N GLN A 93 12.94 -9.03 -12.00
CA GLN A 93 13.84 -8.39 -12.93
C GLN A 93 14.67 -7.29 -12.25
N PRO A 94 15.93 -7.08 -12.67
CA PRO A 94 16.76 -6.03 -12.11
C PRO A 94 16.11 -4.66 -12.33
N ASN A 95 16.22 -3.78 -11.32
CA ASN A 95 15.78 -2.38 -11.37
C ASN A 95 14.27 -2.15 -11.56
N ARG A 96 13.41 -3.11 -11.18
CA ARG A 96 11.94 -2.90 -11.19
C ARG A 96 11.38 -2.36 -9.90
N GLY A 97 12.02 -2.63 -8.76
CA GLY A 97 11.50 -2.18 -7.49
C GLY A 97 11.95 -2.99 -6.29
N VAL A 98 11.30 -2.76 -5.16
CA VAL A 98 11.47 -3.50 -3.91
C VAL A 98 10.10 -3.67 -3.25
N VAL A 99 9.82 -4.86 -2.74
CA VAL A 99 8.64 -5.14 -1.91
C VAL A 99 9.08 -5.61 -0.54
N TYR A 100 8.41 -5.15 0.51
CA TYR A 100 8.64 -5.59 1.87
C TYR A 100 7.35 -5.55 2.68
N VAL A 101 7.30 -6.35 3.74
CA VAL A 101 6.14 -6.46 4.63
C VAL A 101 6.55 -6.01 6.02
N ASN A 102 5.82 -5.05 6.57
CA ASN A 102 5.99 -4.58 7.93
C ASN A 102 4.80 -4.97 8.80
N ARG A 103 5.08 -5.29 10.07
CA ARG A 103 4.03 -5.50 11.07
C ARG A 103 3.46 -4.14 11.49
N LEU A 104 2.13 -4.00 11.45
CA LEU A 104 1.47 -2.82 11.98
C LEU A 104 1.34 -2.94 13.50
N ALA A 105 1.68 -1.87 14.21
CA ALA A 105 1.56 -1.82 15.68
C ALA A 105 0.09 -1.66 16.12
N ARG A 106 -0.72 -1.01 15.28
CA ARG A 106 -2.14 -0.76 15.51
C ARG A 106 -2.81 -0.50 14.17
N SER A 107 -4.00 -1.06 13.99
CA SER A 107 -4.87 -0.74 12.87
C SER A 107 -6.30 -0.62 13.39
N THR A 108 -7.04 0.34 12.85
CA THR A 108 -8.42 0.64 13.23
C THR A 108 -9.27 0.65 11.97
N PRO A 109 -10.44 -0.02 11.95
CA PRO A 109 -11.31 0.06 10.80
C PRO A 109 -11.79 1.50 10.62
N PHE A 110 -11.92 1.92 9.36
CA PHE A 110 -12.56 3.17 9.03
C PHE A 110 -14.08 2.96 9.07
N ASP A 111 -14.69 3.35 10.19
CA ASP A 111 -16.13 3.24 10.42
C ASP A 111 -16.71 4.65 10.60
N LEU A 112 -17.67 5.02 9.75
CA LEU A 112 -18.35 6.31 9.85
C LEU A 112 -19.39 6.23 10.98
N PRO A 113 -19.57 7.29 11.79
CA PRO A 113 -20.64 7.29 12.78
C PRO A 113 -22.00 7.23 12.08
N ASP A 114 -22.91 6.40 12.58
CA ASP A 114 -24.29 6.34 12.09
C ASP A 114 -24.97 7.71 12.18
N GLU A 115 -25.88 8.02 11.23
CA GLU A 115 -26.66 9.27 11.20
C GLU A 115 -27.36 9.58 12.54
N ALA A 116 -27.75 8.54 13.30
CA ALA A 116 -28.33 8.67 14.63
C ALA A 116 -27.41 9.37 15.66
N THR A 117 -26.10 9.35 15.43
CA THR A 117 -25.09 10.02 16.26
C THR A 117 -24.88 11.48 15.83
N LEU A 118 -25.16 11.82 14.57
CA LEU A 118 -25.00 13.17 14.00
C LEU A 118 -26.18 14.09 14.37
N ALA A 119 -27.39 13.54 14.53
CA ALA A 119 -28.60 14.30 14.86
C ALA A 119 -28.69 14.76 16.34
N ALA A 120 -27.70 14.43 17.17
CA ALA A 120 -27.68 14.72 18.61
C ALA A 120 -26.81 15.94 18.99
N THR A 121 -26.39 16.76 18.02
CA THR A 121 -25.67 18.03 18.25
C THR A 121 -26.56 19.20 17.88
#